data_AF-A0A8D8V0J3-F1
#
_entry.id   AF-A0A8D8V0J3-F1
#
_cell.length_a   1.000
_cell.length_b   1.000
_cell.length_c   1.000
_cell.angle_alpha   90.00
_cell.angle_beta   90.00
_cell.angle_gamma   90.00
#
_symmetry.space_group_name_H-M   'P 1'
#
loop_
_entity.id
_entity.type
_entity.pdbx_description
1 polymer ?
#
loop_
_entity_poly.entity_id
_entity_poly.type
_entity_poly.pdbx_seq_one_letter_code
_entity_poly.pdbx_strand_id
1 'polypeptide(L)'
;MRLTMHIKHLKILLPGSVHYFLILHILCYVQSASPNVPGSVRFSVLAPQNPESHEQTIQTILPSIELAVLHVKDPRYGRLPNWNITLNYKDTNCSSTAGPMAAFDLFKQSDVFLGPVCDYVLAPVARYSGVWRIPVLTAGGLVASFELKFEYPTLTRMMGSFSLVGQAVQSILKNFNWTVAGFLFNNYAITTGKGNSNCFFTLSSVYKTITGNKINNDIRQESFDEDTVTPQELKEKLITITKRARIVVLCANPQTVRDILLLYDCSLLF
;
A
#
# COMPACT_ATOMS: atom_id res chain seq x y z
N MET A 1 -19.55 -25.71 29.12
CA MET A 1 -20.15 -26.59 30.16
C MET A 1 -19.36 -26.38 31.44
N ARG A 2 -19.97 -25.71 32.43
CA ARG A 2 -19.33 -25.32 33.71
C ARG A 2 -19.02 -26.58 34.53
N LEU A 3 -17.78 -26.74 34.98
CA LEU A 3 -17.40 -27.74 35.97
C LEU A 3 -17.15 -27.03 37.30
N THR A 4 -18.16 -27.07 38.19
CA THR A 4 -18.05 -26.71 39.60
C THR A 4 -17.59 -27.93 40.39
N MET A 5 -16.44 -27.81 41.04
CA MET A 5 -15.81 -28.85 41.86
C MET A 5 -16.37 -28.77 43.30
N HIS A 6 -17.05 -29.81 43.77
CA HIS A 6 -17.50 -29.94 45.16
C HIS A 6 -16.53 -30.87 45.91
N ILE A 7 -15.60 -30.31 46.69
CA ILE A 7 -14.82 -31.08 47.65
C ILE A 7 -15.61 -31.10 48.96
N LYS A 8 -16.13 -32.27 49.33
CA LYS A 8 -16.59 -32.53 50.70
C LYS A 8 -15.48 -33.27 51.46
N HIS A 9 -15.21 -32.76 52.65
CA HIS A 9 -14.33 -33.27 53.69
C HIS A 9 -14.05 -34.78 53.66
N LEU A 10 -12.78 -35.14 53.54
CA LEU A 10 -12.26 -36.45 53.93
C LEU A 10 -11.13 -36.23 54.94
N LYS A 11 -11.46 -36.35 56.23
CA LYS A 11 -10.47 -36.47 57.31
C LYS A 11 -10.07 -37.93 57.40
N ILE A 12 -8.84 -38.26 57.03
CA ILE A 12 -8.20 -39.54 57.36
C ILE A 12 -7.04 -39.22 58.30
N LEU A 13 -7.25 -39.55 59.58
CA LEU A 13 -6.22 -39.71 60.59
C LEU A 13 -5.62 -41.10 60.41
N LEU A 14 -4.32 -41.23 60.11
CA LEU A 14 -3.47 -42.32 60.61
C LEU A 14 -1.97 -41.94 60.47
N PRO A 15 -1.08 -42.51 61.30
CA PRO A 15 0.24 -41.97 61.64
C PRO A 15 1.39 -42.59 60.84
N GLY A 16 2.52 -41.89 60.80
CA GLY A 16 3.85 -42.51 60.69
C GLY A 16 4.39 -42.76 59.27
N SER A 17 5.36 -41.94 58.90
CA SER A 17 6.51 -42.32 58.06
C SER A 17 6.26 -42.81 56.62
N VAL A 18 5.59 -42.01 55.79
CA VAL A 18 5.70 -42.12 54.31
C VAL A 18 5.63 -40.73 53.67
N HIS A 19 6.62 -39.87 53.91
CA HIS A 19 6.66 -38.52 53.30
C HIS A 19 7.89 -38.25 52.42
N TYR A 20 8.85 -39.17 52.34
CA TYR A 20 10.06 -38.94 51.54
C TYR A 20 10.06 -39.61 50.16
N PHE A 21 9.18 -40.58 49.89
CA PHE A 21 9.13 -41.29 48.61
C PHE A 21 8.12 -40.73 47.59
N LEU A 22 7.21 -39.85 48.00
CA LEU A 22 6.23 -39.22 47.10
C LEU A 22 6.68 -37.86 46.55
N ILE A 23 7.75 -37.26 47.11
CA ILE A 23 8.27 -35.95 46.64
C ILE A 23 9.27 -36.14 45.47
N LEU A 24 9.90 -37.32 45.32
CA LEU A 24 10.81 -37.58 44.19
C LEU A 24 10.10 -38.04 42.90
N HIS A 25 8.85 -38.49 42.95
CA HIS A 25 8.06 -38.81 41.75
C HIS A 25 7.18 -37.67 41.24
N ILE A 26 7.18 -36.52 41.92
CA ILE A 26 6.48 -35.30 41.46
C ILE A 26 7.42 -34.36 40.67
N LEU A 27 8.74 -34.61 40.68
CA LEU A 27 9.73 -33.83 39.90
C LEU A 27 10.07 -34.41 38.52
N CYS A 28 9.43 -35.52 38.10
CA CYS A 28 9.66 -36.11 36.77
C CYS A 28 8.38 -36.40 35.98
N TYR A 29 7.32 -35.63 36.23
CA TYR A 29 6.42 -35.23 35.16
C TYR A 29 6.67 -33.74 34.94
N VAL A 30 7.90 -33.45 34.49
CA VAL A 30 8.12 -32.33 33.58
C VAL A 30 7.00 -32.47 32.57
N GLN A 31 6.08 -31.52 32.62
CA GLN A 31 5.12 -31.32 31.57
C GLN A 31 5.96 -31.23 30.31
N SER A 32 6.00 -32.30 29.52
CA SER A 32 6.09 -32.12 28.08
C SER A 32 4.79 -31.41 27.72
N ALA A 33 4.72 -30.11 28.03
CA ALA A 33 4.12 -29.18 27.12
C ALA A 33 4.80 -29.55 25.81
N SER A 34 4.08 -30.29 24.96
CA SER A 34 4.41 -30.33 23.54
C SER A 34 4.82 -28.90 23.20
N PRO A 35 6.05 -28.65 22.73
CA PRO A 35 6.45 -27.29 22.40
C PRO A 35 5.34 -26.79 21.48
N ASN A 36 4.54 -25.83 21.95
CA ASN A 36 3.38 -25.35 21.22
C ASN A 36 3.87 -25.15 19.79
N VAL A 37 3.42 -25.98 18.85
CA VAL A 37 3.94 -25.95 17.49
C VAL A 37 3.70 -24.53 17.03
N PRO A 38 4.75 -23.73 16.81
CA PRO A 38 4.57 -22.34 16.45
C PRO A 38 3.74 -22.28 15.17
N GLY A 39 2.85 -21.28 15.06
CA GLY A 39 2.04 -21.13 13.86
C GLY A 39 2.91 -21.01 12.60
N SER A 40 2.38 -21.46 11.47
CA SER A 40 2.96 -21.21 10.15
C SER A 40 2.18 -20.11 9.47
N VAL A 41 2.89 -19.18 8.81
CA VAL A 41 2.28 -18.11 8.01
C VAL A 41 3.08 -17.89 6.74
N ARG A 42 2.38 -17.85 5.61
CA ARG A 42 2.95 -17.76 4.27
C ARG A 42 2.63 -16.40 3.69
N PHE A 43 3.64 -15.57 3.49
CA PHE A 43 3.50 -14.28 2.82
C PHE A 43 3.85 -14.44 1.35
N SER A 44 3.04 -13.81 0.50
CA SER A 44 3.32 -13.71 -0.93
C SER A 44 3.50 -12.25 -1.33
N VAL A 45 4.69 -11.93 -1.81
CA VAL A 45 5.08 -10.60 -2.27
C VAL A 45 4.76 -10.47 -3.76
N LEU A 46 3.97 -9.45 -4.09
CA LEU A 46 3.59 -9.11 -5.46
C LEU A 46 4.14 -7.72 -5.77
N ALA A 47 5.15 -7.65 -6.62
CA ALA A 47 5.75 -6.40 -7.06
C ALA A 47 6.35 -6.58 -8.46
N PRO A 48 6.60 -5.51 -9.22
CA PRO A 48 7.29 -5.62 -10.49
C PRO A 48 8.77 -5.96 -10.28
N GLN A 49 9.37 -6.61 -11.26
CA GLN A 49 10.80 -6.89 -11.28
C GLN A 49 11.61 -5.84 -12.06
N ASN A 50 11.00 -5.21 -13.07
CA ASN A 50 11.67 -4.20 -13.90
C ASN A 50 11.65 -2.81 -13.21
N PRO A 51 12.80 -2.19 -12.90
CA PRO A 51 12.85 -0.84 -12.32
C PRO A 51 12.31 0.26 -13.24
N GLU A 52 12.27 0.05 -14.55
CA GLU A 52 11.64 0.99 -15.48
C GLU A 52 10.11 1.01 -15.34
N SER A 53 9.53 -0.08 -14.82
CA SER A 53 8.07 -0.18 -14.62
C SER A 53 7.62 0.46 -13.30
N HIS A 54 8.45 0.41 -12.26
CA HIS A 54 8.16 1.00 -10.95
C HIS A 54 9.41 1.03 -10.06
N GLU A 55 9.55 2.04 -9.19
CA GLU A 55 10.68 2.18 -8.27
C GLU A 55 10.69 1.10 -7.15
N GLN A 56 9.50 0.71 -6.68
CA GLN A 56 9.31 -0.33 -5.66
C GLN A 56 9.32 -1.74 -6.29
N THR A 57 10.49 -2.16 -6.78
CA THR A 57 10.67 -3.51 -7.34
C THR A 57 10.81 -4.59 -6.26
N ILE A 58 10.65 -5.86 -6.65
CA ILE A 58 10.96 -7.02 -5.79
C ILE A 58 12.37 -6.90 -5.20
N GLN A 59 13.37 -6.58 -6.02
CA GLN A 59 14.76 -6.44 -5.59
C GLN A 59 14.94 -5.34 -4.55
N THR A 60 14.17 -4.26 -4.65
CA THR A 60 14.21 -3.14 -3.70
C THR A 60 13.53 -3.49 -2.38
N ILE A 61 12.37 -4.17 -2.42
CA ILE A 61 11.52 -4.35 -1.22
C ILE A 61 11.81 -5.65 -0.45
N LEU A 62 12.22 -6.72 -1.13
CA LEU A 62 12.38 -8.04 -0.52
C LEU A 62 13.41 -8.07 0.61
N PRO A 63 14.61 -7.43 0.51
CA PRO A 63 15.57 -7.41 1.61
C PRO A 63 15.02 -6.78 2.89
N SER A 64 14.17 -5.75 2.75
CA SER A 64 13.54 -5.10 3.91
C SER A 64 12.50 -6.02 4.57
N ILE A 65 11.76 -6.80 3.76
CA ILE A 65 10.79 -7.78 4.25
C ILE A 65 11.51 -8.94 4.95
N GLU A 66 12.59 -9.45 4.37
CA GLU A 66 13.41 -10.51 4.96
C GLU A 66 13.99 -10.09 6.31
N LEU A 67 14.52 -8.87 6.40
CA LEU A 67 15.02 -8.31 7.65
C LEU A 67 13.91 -8.18 8.70
N ALA A 68 12.70 -7.76 8.29
CA ALA A 68 11.55 -7.69 9.19
C ALA A 68 11.13 -9.08 9.70
N VAL A 69 11.18 -10.12 8.84
CA VAL A 69 10.92 -11.50 9.23
C VAL A 69 11.95 -11.98 10.25
N LEU A 70 13.23 -11.71 10.04
CA LEU A 70 14.30 -12.05 10.99
C LEU A 70 14.07 -11.38 12.35
N HIS A 71 13.73 -10.08 12.34
CA HIS A 71 13.47 -9.31 13.55
C HIS A 71 12.25 -9.84 14.33
N VAL A 72 11.14 -10.13 13.63
CA VAL A 72 9.91 -10.60 14.27
C VAL A 72 10.06 -12.02 14.81
N LYS A 73 10.92 -12.85 14.20
CA LYS A 73 11.24 -14.21 14.63
C LYS A 73 12.34 -14.30 15.71
N ASP A 74 12.95 -13.18 16.11
CA ASP A 74 14.05 -13.20 17.07
C ASP A 74 13.63 -13.92 18.36
N PRO A 75 14.35 -14.95 18.83
CA PRO A 75 13.95 -15.74 20.00
C PRO A 75 13.92 -14.96 21.33
N ARG A 76 14.62 -13.83 21.40
CA ARG A 76 14.79 -13.04 22.64
C ARG A 76 13.80 -11.89 22.74
N TYR A 77 13.56 -11.18 21.65
CA TYR A 77 12.71 -9.97 21.64
C TYR A 77 11.68 -9.94 20.51
N GLY A 78 11.66 -10.95 19.63
CA GLY A 78 10.71 -11.03 18.53
C GLY A 78 9.27 -11.21 19.03
N ARG A 79 8.31 -10.71 18.26
CA ARG A 79 6.88 -10.84 18.58
C ARG A 79 6.33 -12.23 18.24
N LEU A 80 6.97 -12.95 17.33
CA LEU A 80 6.56 -14.29 16.89
C LEU A 80 7.76 -15.24 16.96
N PRO A 81 8.33 -15.46 18.16
CA PRO A 81 9.46 -16.36 18.31
C PRO A 81 9.04 -17.77 17.90
N ASN A 82 9.93 -18.46 17.19
CA ASN A 82 9.76 -19.83 16.69
C ASN A 82 8.70 -20.03 15.57
N TRP A 83 7.97 -18.99 15.13
CA TRP A 83 7.00 -19.13 14.02
C TRP A 83 7.66 -19.50 12.69
N ASN A 84 6.99 -20.36 11.91
CA ASN A 84 7.41 -20.65 10.55
C ASN A 84 6.84 -19.61 9.57
N ILE A 85 7.59 -18.54 9.34
CA ILE A 85 7.26 -17.51 8.35
C ILE A 85 7.97 -17.82 7.04
N THR A 86 7.22 -18.03 5.97
CA THR A 86 7.76 -18.22 4.62
C THR A 86 7.41 -17.04 3.72
N LEU A 87 8.34 -16.73 2.80
CA LEU A 87 8.19 -15.67 1.81
C LEU A 87 8.21 -16.31 0.42
N ASN A 88 7.14 -16.11 -0.34
CA ASN A 88 7.11 -16.34 -1.78
C ASN A 88 7.03 -14.98 -2.48
N TYR A 89 7.48 -14.89 -3.72
CA TYR A 89 7.31 -13.67 -4.51
C TYR A 89 7.00 -14.01 -5.97
N LYS A 90 6.27 -13.12 -6.65
CA LYS A 90 6.10 -13.18 -8.10
C LYS A 90 6.14 -11.79 -8.72
N ASP A 91 6.75 -11.75 -9.91
CA ASP A 91 6.74 -10.58 -10.77
C ASP A 91 5.31 -10.29 -11.26
N THR A 92 4.90 -9.05 -11.09
CA THR A 92 3.62 -8.54 -11.59
C THR A 92 3.75 -7.78 -12.91
N ASN A 93 4.99 -7.42 -13.28
CA ASN A 93 5.34 -6.56 -14.40
C ASN A 93 4.50 -5.25 -14.48
N CYS A 94 4.00 -4.78 -13.33
CA CYS A 94 3.06 -3.67 -13.22
C CYS A 94 1.85 -3.78 -14.19
N SER A 95 1.50 -4.99 -14.61
CA SER A 95 0.53 -5.26 -15.66
C SER A 95 -0.80 -5.68 -15.07
N SER A 96 -1.88 -5.00 -15.48
CA SER A 96 -3.26 -5.36 -15.13
C SER A 96 -3.68 -6.75 -15.60
N THR A 97 -2.88 -7.39 -16.45
CA THR A 97 -3.07 -8.79 -16.89
C THR A 97 -2.16 -9.74 -16.13
N ALA A 98 -0.85 -9.51 -16.13
CA ALA A 98 0.11 -10.45 -15.55
C ALA A 98 0.06 -10.48 -14.01
N GLY A 99 -0.12 -9.32 -13.37
CA GLY A 99 -0.13 -9.22 -11.92
C GLY A 99 -1.29 -9.98 -11.24
N PRO A 100 -2.54 -9.89 -11.74
CA PRO A 100 -3.63 -10.72 -11.22
C PRO A 100 -3.41 -12.23 -11.42
N MET A 101 -2.79 -12.63 -12.54
CA MET A 101 -2.40 -14.03 -12.75
C MET A 101 -1.34 -14.49 -11.75
N ALA A 102 -0.35 -13.64 -11.45
CA ALA A 102 0.63 -13.92 -10.40
C ALA A 102 -0.01 -14.12 -9.02
N ALA A 103 -1.01 -13.32 -8.67
CA ALA A 103 -1.78 -13.51 -7.44
C ALA A 103 -2.57 -14.83 -7.45
N PHE A 104 -3.16 -15.19 -8.60
CA PHE A 104 -3.89 -16.45 -8.77
C PHE A 104 -2.99 -17.68 -8.65
N ASP A 105 -1.75 -17.61 -9.11
CA ASP A 105 -0.79 -18.71 -8.93
C ASP A 105 -0.44 -18.95 -7.45
N LEU A 106 -0.51 -17.89 -6.64
CA LEU A 106 -0.09 -17.92 -5.25
C LEU A 106 -1.24 -18.06 -4.24
N PHE A 107 -2.51 -17.78 -4.57
CA PHE A 107 -3.57 -17.62 -3.54
C PHE A 107 -3.74 -18.83 -2.61
N LYS A 108 -3.62 -20.06 -3.12
CA LYS A 108 -3.72 -21.29 -2.28
C LYS A 108 -2.51 -21.46 -1.35
N GLN A 109 -1.41 -20.80 -1.67
CA GLN A 109 -0.13 -20.87 -0.99
C GLN A 109 0.14 -19.65 -0.11
N SER A 110 -0.82 -18.72 -0.02
CA SER A 110 -0.70 -17.45 0.69
C SER A 110 -1.68 -17.37 1.84
N ASP A 111 -1.19 -16.90 2.98
CA ASP A 111 -2.04 -16.46 4.09
C ASP A 111 -2.16 -14.92 4.11
N VAL A 112 -1.20 -14.21 3.50
CA VAL A 112 -1.18 -12.74 3.37
C VAL A 112 -0.52 -12.36 2.04
N PHE A 113 -1.05 -11.34 1.37
CA PHE A 113 -0.36 -10.67 0.26
C PHE A 113 0.35 -9.39 0.74
N LEU A 114 1.61 -9.22 0.33
CA LEU A 114 2.37 -7.98 0.45
C LEU A 114 2.49 -7.34 -0.94
N GLY A 115 2.04 -6.10 -1.10
CA GLY A 115 1.73 -5.52 -2.41
C GLY A 115 0.36 -6.01 -2.93
N PRO A 116 0.01 -5.79 -4.21
CA PRO A 116 0.76 -5.10 -5.26
C PRO A 116 1.01 -3.62 -4.99
N VAL A 117 2.08 -3.07 -5.58
CA VAL A 117 2.43 -1.63 -5.49
C VAL A 117 1.77 -0.79 -6.59
N CYS A 118 1.56 -1.36 -7.78
CA CYS A 118 0.92 -0.68 -8.90
C CYS A 118 -0.61 -0.68 -8.76
N ASP A 119 -1.25 0.49 -8.88
CA ASP A 119 -2.68 0.66 -8.65
C ASP A 119 -3.55 -0.23 -9.55
N TYR A 120 -3.21 -0.35 -10.84
CA TYR A 120 -3.95 -1.20 -11.78
C TYR A 120 -3.80 -2.70 -11.52
N VAL A 121 -2.73 -3.12 -10.85
CA VAL A 121 -2.57 -4.51 -10.40
C VAL A 121 -3.29 -4.73 -9.08
N LEU A 122 -3.19 -3.75 -8.17
CA LEU A 122 -3.79 -3.81 -6.85
C LEU A 122 -5.32 -3.90 -6.91
N ALA A 123 -5.97 -3.15 -7.80
CA ALA A 123 -7.43 -3.11 -7.91
C ALA A 123 -8.08 -4.50 -8.07
N PRO A 124 -7.75 -5.31 -9.09
CA PRO A 124 -8.28 -6.67 -9.20
C PRO A 124 -7.80 -7.59 -8.08
N VAL A 125 -6.52 -7.55 -7.69
CA VAL A 125 -5.98 -8.44 -6.65
C VAL A 125 -6.66 -8.23 -5.30
N ALA A 126 -6.92 -6.98 -4.91
CA ALA A 126 -7.61 -6.65 -3.66
C ALA A 126 -9.08 -7.10 -3.68
N ARG A 127 -9.77 -7.01 -4.83
CA ARG A 127 -11.14 -7.53 -4.98
C ARG A 127 -11.18 -9.05 -4.84
N TYR A 128 -10.28 -9.76 -5.52
CA TYR A 128 -10.18 -11.22 -5.41
C TYR A 128 -9.85 -11.65 -3.98
N SER A 129 -8.93 -10.95 -3.34
CA SER A 129 -8.53 -11.22 -1.96
C SER A 129 -9.67 -11.01 -0.97
N GLY A 130 -10.62 -10.11 -1.26
CA GLY A 130 -11.87 -10.01 -0.50
C GLY A 130 -12.71 -11.29 -0.56
N VAL A 131 -12.79 -11.94 -1.73
CA VAL A 131 -13.49 -13.22 -1.91
C VAL A 131 -12.70 -14.37 -1.26
N TRP A 132 -11.38 -14.40 -1.44
CA TRP A 132 -10.50 -15.40 -0.85
C TRP A 132 -10.33 -15.25 0.67
N ARG A 133 -10.75 -14.12 1.23
CA ARG A 133 -10.52 -13.72 2.63
C ARG A 133 -9.04 -13.66 3.00
N ILE A 134 -8.21 -13.23 2.05
CA ILE A 134 -6.78 -13.03 2.26
C ILE A 134 -6.54 -11.53 2.51
N PRO A 135 -5.87 -11.13 3.61
CA PRO A 135 -5.46 -9.76 3.81
C PRO A 135 -4.41 -9.33 2.78
N VAL A 136 -4.57 -8.10 2.28
CA VAL A 136 -3.62 -7.47 1.36
C VAL A 136 -3.02 -6.26 2.06
N LEU A 137 -1.71 -6.28 2.31
CA LEU A 137 -0.97 -5.17 2.90
C LEU A 137 -0.10 -4.54 1.82
N THR A 138 -0.26 -3.24 1.55
CA THR A 138 0.51 -2.59 0.48
C THR A 138 1.02 -1.21 0.89
N ALA A 139 2.19 -0.87 0.36
CA ALA A 139 2.75 0.49 0.41
C ALA A 139 2.33 1.34 -0.81
N GLY A 140 1.64 0.75 -1.80
CA GLY A 140 1.01 1.46 -2.91
C GLY A 140 -0.46 1.78 -2.64
N GLY A 141 -1.29 1.84 -3.68
CA GLY A 141 -2.73 2.05 -3.52
C GLY A 141 -3.09 3.48 -3.10
N LEU A 142 -2.35 4.48 -3.60
CA LEU A 142 -2.48 5.87 -3.15
C LEU A 142 -3.78 6.52 -3.65
N VAL A 143 -4.43 5.93 -4.65
CA VAL A 143 -5.70 6.39 -5.23
C VAL A 143 -6.83 6.35 -4.20
N ALA A 144 -7.65 7.41 -4.16
CA ALA A 144 -8.75 7.55 -3.20
C ALA A 144 -9.78 6.41 -3.27
N SER A 145 -9.97 5.78 -4.43
CA SER A 145 -10.92 4.68 -4.61
C SER A 145 -10.63 3.47 -3.71
N PHE A 146 -9.38 3.26 -3.28
CA PHE A 146 -9.01 2.18 -2.37
C PHE A 146 -9.50 2.36 -0.92
N GLU A 147 -10.12 3.49 -0.61
CA GLU A 147 -10.78 3.74 0.69
C GLU A 147 -12.14 3.03 0.78
N LEU A 148 -12.73 2.64 -0.35
CA LEU A 148 -14.04 2.00 -0.41
C LEU A 148 -13.99 0.54 0.09
N LYS A 149 -14.21 0.35 1.39
CA LYS A 149 -14.14 -0.98 2.04
C LYS A 149 -15.21 -1.98 1.61
N PHE A 150 -16.31 -1.51 1.02
CA PHE A 150 -17.27 -2.43 0.41
C PHE A 150 -16.68 -3.14 -0.82
N GLU A 151 -15.77 -2.48 -1.54
CA GLU A 151 -15.08 -3.02 -2.72
C GLU A 151 -13.76 -3.71 -2.34
N TYR A 152 -13.05 -3.16 -1.36
CA TYR A 152 -11.72 -3.61 -0.92
C TYR A 152 -11.72 -3.98 0.58
N PRO A 153 -12.46 -5.01 1.00
CA PRO A 153 -12.71 -5.31 2.41
C PRO A 153 -11.47 -5.76 3.18
N THR A 154 -10.50 -6.40 2.52
CA THR A 154 -9.29 -6.95 3.16
C THR A 154 -8.01 -6.14 2.87
N LEU A 155 -8.14 -5.01 2.16
CA LEU A 155 -7.01 -4.16 1.80
C LEU A 155 -6.61 -3.24 2.96
N THR A 156 -5.34 -3.25 3.34
CA THR A 156 -4.73 -2.30 4.27
C THR A 156 -3.57 -1.60 3.57
N ARG A 157 -3.62 -0.26 3.56
CA ARG A 157 -2.55 0.58 3.01
C ARG A 157 -1.66 1.05 4.15
N MET A 158 -0.35 0.91 3.97
CA MET A 158 0.66 1.31 4.94
C MET A 158 1.28 2.67 4.63
N MET A 159 0.99 3.22 3.44
CA MET A 159 1.38 4.57 3.03
C MET A 159 0.14 5.50 3.02
N GLY A 160 0.38 6.81 2.89
CA GLY A 160 -0.67 7.81 2.74
C GLY A 160 -1.50 7.65 1.45
N SER A 161 -2.33 8.65 1.14
CA SER A 161 -3.10 8.69 -0.11
C SER A 161 -2.90 10.02 -0.83
N PHE A 162 -3.22 10.06 -2.13
CA PHE A 162 -3.21 11.31 -2.88
C PHE A 162 -4.15 12.37 -2.29
N SER A 163 -5.14 11.97 -1.47
CA SER A 163 -6.00 12.90 -0.72
C SER A 163 -5.20 13.75 0.28
N LEU A 164 -4.12 13.21 0.87
CA LEU A 164 -3.24 13.99 1.75
C LEU A 164 -2.47 15.06 0.98
N VAL A 165 -2.04 14.76 -0.26
CA VAL A 165 -1.44 15.75 -1.16
C VAL A 165 -2.46 16.85 -1.47
N GLY A 166 -3.72 16.47 -1.74
CA GLY A 166 -4.82 17.42 -1.94
C GLY A 166 -5.05 18.35 -0.74
N GLN A 167 -5.00 17.82 0.48
CA GLN A 167 -5.12 18.60 1.70
C GLN A 167 -3.93 19.54 1.91
N ALA A 168 -2.71 19.08 1.60
CA ALA A 168 -1.51 19.91 1.68
C ALA A 168 -1.60 21.09 0.71
N VAL A 169 -1.93 20.83 -0.57
CA VAL A 169 -2.10 21.90 -1.58
C VAL A 169 -3.22 22.86 -1.17
N GLN A 170 -4.38 22.35 -0.74
CA GLN A 170 -5.47 23.21 -0.28
C GLN A 170 -5.04 24.11 0.89
N SER A 171 -4.27 23.57 1.85
CA SER A 171 -3.78 24.34 2.99
C SER A 171 -2.83 25.45 2.56
N ILE A 172 -1.93 25.17 1.60
CA ILE A 172 -1.05 26.18 1.00
C ILE A 172 -1.88 27.28 0.33
N LEU A 173 -2.81 26.92 -0.55
CA LEU A 173 -3.64 27.91 -1.27
C LEU A 173 -4.41 28.80 -0.29
N LYS A 174 -5.01 28.22 0.75
CA LYS A 174 -5.74 28.97 1.79
C LYS A 174 -4.82 29.90 2.58
N ASN A 175 -3.64 29.43 2.97
CA ASN A 175 -2.69 30.23 3.75
C ASN A 175 -2.26 31.51 3.03
N PHE A 176 -2.15 31.47 1.70
CA PHE A 176 -1.77 32.62 0.87
C PHE A 176 -2.98 33.34 0.24
N ASN A 177 -4.22 32.99 0.60
CA ASN A 177 -5.45 33.53 0.00
C ASN A 177 -5.52 33.38 -1.54
N TRP A 178 -4.93 32.31 -2.08
CA TRP A 178 -5.00 32.00 -3.51
C TRP A 178 -6.31 31.28 -3.84
N THR A 179 -7.15 31.92 -4.64
CA THR A 179 -8.48 31.42 -5.01
C THR A 179 -8.53 30.82 -6.41
N VAL A 180 -7.54 31.10 -7.25
CA VAL A 180 -7.46 30.62 -8.64
C VAL A 180 -6.14 29.87 -8.86
N ALA A 181 -6.24 28.61 -9.25
CA ALA A 181 -5.10 27.76 -9.60
C ALA A 181 -5.39 26.96 -10.87
N GLY A 182 -4.36 26.80 -11.71
CA GLY A 182 -4.39 25.93 -12.89
C GLY A 182 -3.69 24.60 -12.60
N PHE A 183 -4.14 23.54 -13.26
CA PHE A 183 -3.55 22.21 -13.13
C PHE A 183 -3.00 21.76 -14.48
N LEU A 184 -1.72 21.39 -14.50
CA LEU A 184 -1.05 20.86 -15.68
C LEU A 184 -0.43 19.51 -15.32
N PHE A 185 -0.74 18.45 -16.05
CA PHE A 185 -0.20 17.15 -15.69
C PHE A 185 -0.02 16.16 -16.84
N ASN A 186 0.93 15.25 -16.63
CA ASN A 186 1.08 14.08 -17.49
C ASN A 186 -0.12 13.14 -17.31
N ASN A 187 -0.73 12.71 -18.40
CA ASN A 187 -1.65 11.59 -18.46
C ASN A 187 -1.51 10.86 -19.80
N TYR A 188 -1.55 9.54 -19.78
CA TYR A 188 -1.41 8.78 -21.02
C TYR A 188 -2.64 8.95 -21.92
N ALA A 189 -2.41 9.02 -23.23
CA ALA A 189 -3.48 9.04 -24.20
C ALA A 189 -4.26 7.71 -24.14
N ILE A 190 -5.59 7.79 -24.31
CA ILE A 190 -6.49 6.62 -24.26
C ILE A 190 -6.04 5.53 -25.25
N THR A 191 -5.49 5.93 -26.40
CA THR A 191 -4.97 5.05 -27.47
C THR A 191 -3.79 4.18 -27.03
N THR A 192 -3.06 4.56 -25.98
CA THR A 192 -1.92 3.77 -25.47
C THR A 192 -2.35 2.54 -24.67
N GLY A 193 -3.60 2.50 -24.19
CA GLY A 193 -4.10 1.43 -23.31
C GLY A 193 -3.46 1.40 -21.92
N LYS A 194 -2.58 2.34 -21.57
CA LYS A 194 -1.89 2.42 -20.27
C LYS A 194 -2.80 2.86 -19.11
N GLY A 195 -4.00 3.38 -19.43
CA GLY A 195 -4.91 3.98 -18.46
C GLY A 195 -4.42 5.37 -18.01
N ASN A 196 -4.94 5.85 -16.89
CA ASN A 196 -4.50 7.10 -16.27
C ASN A 196 -3.18 6.96 -15.51
N SER A 197 -2.36 8.00 -15.53
CA SER A 197 -1.07 8.09 -14.83
C SER A 197 -1.21 8.36 -13.32
N ASN A 198 -0.12 8.20 -12.56
CA ASN A 198 -0.05 8.64 -11.17
C ASN A 198 -0.29 10.15 -11.02
N CYS A 199 0.15 10.95 -12.00
CA CYS A 199 -0.08 12.40 -12.01
C CYS A 199 -1.56 12.75 -12.17
N PHE A 200 -2.28 12.03 -13.04
CA PHE A 200 -3.73 12.16 -13.16
C PHE A 200 -4.40 11.86 -11.83
N PHE A 201 -4.06 10.75 -11.16
CA PHE A 201 -4.69 10.39 -9.89
C PHE A 201 -4.36 11.39 -8.77
N THR A 202 -3.11 11.87 -8.74
CA THR A 202 -2.66 12.88 -7.78
C THR A 202 -3.45 14.17 -7.94
N LEU A 203 -3.46 14.75 -9.14
CA LEU A 203 -4.13 16.03 -9.36
C LEU A 203 -5.66 15.91 -9.38
N SER A 204 -6.22 14.76 -9.75
CA SER A 204 -7.65 14.50 -9.55
C SER A 204 -8.04 14.57 -8.07
N SER A 205 -7.20 14.04 -7.18
CA SER A 205 -7.43 14.11 -5.73
C SER A 205 -7.27 15.55 -5.19
N VAL A 206 -6.26 16.28 -5.69
CA VAL A 206 -6.05 17.69 -5.36
C VAL A 206 -7.24 18.53 -5.81
N TYR A 207 -7.66 18.38 -7.06
CA TYR A 207 -8.81 19.07 -7.62
C TYR A 207 -10.08 18.81 -6.82
N LYS A 208 -10.37 17.53 -6.53
CA LYS A 208 -11.52 17.13 -5.71
C LYS A 208 -11.46 17.75 -4.31
N THR A 209 -10.29 17.82 -3.70
CA THR A 209 -10.13 18.40 -2.36
C THR A 209 -10.38 19.91 -2.37
N ILE A 210 -9.88 20.63 -3.38
CA ILE A 210 -10.01 22.10 -3.48
C ILE A 210 -11.45 22.51 -3.84
N THR A 211 -12.05 21.83 -4.81
CA THR A 211 -13.41 22.15 -5.31
C THR A 211 -14.53 21.56 -4.44
N GLY A 212 -14.23 20.52 -3.66
CA GLY A 212 -15.25 19.71 -3.00
C GLY A 212 -16.15 19.03 -4.03
N ASN A 213 -17.47 19.08 -3.79
CA ASN A 213 -18.49 18.61 -4.76
C ASN A 213 -19.03 19.74 -5.65
N LYS A 214 -18.48 20.95 -5.56
CA LYS A 214 -18.93 22.08 -6.37
C LYS A 214 -18.18 22.01 -7.70
N ILE A 215 -18.92 21.91 -8.81
CA ILE A 215 -18.35 22.12 -10.14
C ILE A 215 -17.94 23.59 -10.22
N ASN A 216 -16.68 23.89 -9.92
CA ASN A 216 -16.16 25.24 -9.99
C ASN A 216 -15.47 25.40 -11.36
N ASN A 217 -16.19 26.00 -12.31
CA ASN A 217 -15.74 26.19 -13.71
C ASN A 217 -14.47 27.05 -13.84
N ASP A 218 -14.04 27.71 -12.75
CA ASP A 218 -12.86 28.56 -12.71
C ASP A 218 -11.54 27.79 -12.61
N ILE A 219 -11.59 26.49 -12.30
CA ILE A 219 -10.39 25.65 -12.26
C ILE A 219 -10.21 24.92 -13.59
N ARG A 220 -9.18 25.33 -14.34
CA ARG A 220 -8.80 24.72 -15.62
C ARG A 220 -7.75 23.64 -15.41
N GLN A 221 -8.00 22.50 -16.05
CA GLN A 221 -7.10 21.35 -16.09
C GLN A 221 -6.66 21.16 -17.54
N GLU A 222 -5.35 21.06 -17.75
CA GLU A 222 -4.79 20.58 -19.01
C GLU A 222 -3.96 19.34 -18.71
N SER A 223 -4.08 18.34 -19.58
CA SER A 223 -3.22 17.17 -19.57
C SER A 223 -2.47 17.03 -20.88
N PHE A 224 -1.33 16.36 -20.82
CA PHE A 224 -0.51 15.98 -21.97
C PHE A 224 0.06 14.59 -21.73
N ASP A 225 0.42 13.89 -22.80
CA ASP A 225 1.09 12.59 -22.69
C ASP A 225 2.58 12.81 -22.96
N GLU A 226 3.41 12.59 -21.94
CA GLU A 226 4.88 12.76 -22.03
C GLU A 226 5.52 11.93 -23.15
N ASP A 227 4.91 10.81 -23.52
CA ASP A 227 5.47 9.91 -24.54
C ASP A 227 5.25 10.44 -25.97
N THR A 228 4.33 11.38 -26.16
CA THR A 228 3.90 11.83 -27.50
C THR A 228 3.79 13.35 -27.67
N VAL A 229 3.79 14.11 -26.57
CA VAL A 229 3.60 15.57 -26.63
C VAL A 229 4.75 16.26 -27.34
N THR A 230 4.41 17.16 -28.27
CA THR A 230 5.39 18.02 -28.91
C THR A 230 5.67 19.28 -28.06
N PRO A 231 6.87 19.89 -28.17
CA PRO A 231 7.17 21.15 -27.49
C PRO A 231 6.16 22.27 -27.81
N GLN A 232 5.62 22.30 -29.03
CA GLN A 232 4.62 23.26 -29.48
C GLN A 232 3.28 23.05 -28.77
N GLU A 233 2.75 21.82 -28.75
CA GLU A 233 1.51 21.51 -28.04
C GLU A 233 1.64 21.78 -26.53
N LEU A 234 2.80 21.47 -25.95
CA LEU A 234 3.08 21.76 -24.54
C LEU A 234 3.06 23.27 -24.27
N LYS A 235 3.66 24.07 -25.17
CA LYS A 235 3.63 25.54 -25.09
C LYS A 235 2.20 26.08 -25.21
N GLU A 236 1.38 25.54 -26.10
CA GLU A 236 -0.03 25.93 -26.26
C GLU A 236 -0.85 25.65 -24.99
N LYS A 237 -0.65 24.49 -24.37
CA LYS A 237 -1.28 24.13 -23.09
C LYS A 237 -0.85 25.09 -21.97
N LEU A 238 0.44 25.43 -21.90
CA LEU A 238 0.98 26.40 -20.95
C LEU A 238 0.38 27.80 -21.14
N ILE A 239 0.30 28.29 -22.38
CA ILE A 239 -0.34 29.58 -22.70
C ILE A 239 -1.82 29.56 -22.29
N THR A 240 -2.50 28.44 -22.53
CA THR A 240 -3.93 28.29 -22.19
C THR A 240 -4.17 28.39 -20.69
N ILE A 241 -3.32 27.74 -19.87
CA ILE A 241 -3.42 27.82 -18.40
C ILE A 241 -3.05 29.22 -17.89
N THR A 242 -1.96 29.80 -18.38
CA THR A 242 -1.43 31.08 -17.86
C THR A 242 -2.31 32.28 -18.18
N LYS A 243 -3.16 32.19 -19.22
CA LYS A 243 -4.22 33.17 -19.50
C LYS A 243 -5.26 33.30 -18.38
N ARG A 244 -5.37 32.33 -17.48
CA ARG A 244 -6.44 32.27 -16.46
C ARG A 244 -5.91 32.09 -15.03
N ALA A 245 -4.76 31.46 -14.85
CA ALA A 245 -4.17 31.22 -13.54
C ALA A 245 -2.73 31.74 -13.47
N ARG A 246 -2.39 32.31 -12.31
CA ARG A 246 -1.01 32.70 -11.96
C ARG A 246 -0.31 31.69 -11.04
N ILE A 247 -1.09 30.83 -10.40
CA ILE A 247 -0.61 29.70 -9.62
C ILE A 247 -0.89 28.44 -10.42
N VAL A 248 0.14 27.65 -10.71
CA VAL A 248 0.03 26.41 -11.48
C VAL A 248 0.55 25.25 -10.64
N VAL A 249 -0.28 24.23 -10.45
CA VAL A 249 0.13 22.96 -9.86
C VAL A 249 0.48 22.01 -11.01
N LEU A 250 1.76 21.64 -11.07
CA LEU A 250 2.33 20.83 -12.15
C LEU A 250 2.66 19.42 -11.64
N CYS A 251 2.34 18.39 -12.43
CA CYS A 251 2.81 17.02 -12.19
C CYS A 251 3.30 16.37 -13.49
N ALA A 252 4.57 16.04 -13.53
CA ALA A 252 5.24 15.42 -14.67
C ALA A 252 6.52 14.73 -14.19
N ASN A 253 7.17 13.98 -15.07
CA ASN A 253 8.51 13.46 -14.81
C ASN A 253 9.51 14.64 -14.63
N PRO A 254 10.62 14.43 -13.90
CA PRO A 254 11.55 15.53 -13.57
C PRO A 254 12.12 16.26 -14.80
N GLN A 255 12.34 15.57 -15.92
CA GLN A 255 12.90 16.16 -17.12
C GLN A 255 11.87 17.07 -17.82
N THR A 256 10.63 16.60 -17.97
CA THR A 256 9.55 17.39 -18.56
C THR A 256 9.18 18.59 -17.68
N VAL A 257 9.23 18.46 -16.35
CA VAL A 257 9.08 19.61 -15.45
C VAL A 257 10.14 20.66 -15.72
N ARG A 258 11.42 20.25 -15.87
CA ARG A 258 12.51 21.16 -16.22
C ARG A 258 12.25 21.86 -17.55
N ASP A 259 11.84 21.11 -18.58
CA ASP A 259 11.60 21.67 -19.91
C ASP A 259 10.42 22.66 -19.91
N ILE A 260 9.36 22.37 -19.15
CA ILE A 260 8.23 23.29 -18.94
C ILE A 260 8.70 24.60 -18.30
N LEU A 261 9.54 24.53 -17.26
CA LEU A 261 10.05 25.71 -16.57
C LEU A 261 10.95 26.56 -17.49
N LEU A 262 11.76 25.93 -18.34
CA LEU A 262 12.59 26.62 -19.34
C LEU A 262 11.74 27.28 -20.43
N LEU A 263 10.69 26.61 -20.90
CA LEU A 263 9.76 27.17 -21.89
C LEU A 263 9.02 28.40 -21.37
N TYR A 264 8.68 28.41 -20.07
CA TYR A 264 7.99 29.52 -19.44
C TYR A 264 8.86 30.79 -19.38
N ASP A 265 10.13 30.65 -19.01
CA ASP A 265 11.08 31.78 -18.96
C ASP A 265 11.25 32.46 -20.33
N CYS A 266 11.38 31.65 -21.40
CA CYS A 266 11.44 32.16 -22.77
C CYS A 266 10.12 32.81 -23.25
N SER A 267 8.98 32.46 -22.65
CA SER A 267 7.66 32.97 -23.06
C SER A 267 7.27 34.28 -22.37
N LEU A 268 7.98 34.69 -21.30
CA LEU A 268 7.85 35.99 -20.65
C LEU A 268 8.76 37.08 -21.24
N LEU A 269 9.67 36.70 -22.15
CA LEU A 269 10.61 37.59 -22.82
C LEU A 269 10.08 38.20 -24.14
N PHE A 270 8.82 37.94 -24.51
CA PHE A 270 8.16 38.48 -25.71
C PHE A 270 6.72 38.92 -25.43
#